data_AF-A0A7C0WWT6-F1
#
_entry.id   AF-A0A7C0WWT6-F1
#
_cell.length_a   1.000
_cell.length_b   1.000
_cell.length_c   1.000
_cell.angle_alpha   90.00
_cell.angle_beta   90.00
_cell.angle_gamma   90.00
#
_symmetry.space_group_name_H-M   'P 1'
#
loop_
_entity.id
_entity.type
_entity.pdbx_description
1 polymer ?
#
loop_
_entity_poly.entity_id
_entity_poly.type
_entity_poly.pdbx_seq_one_letter_code
_entity_poly.pdbx_strand_id
1 'polypeptide(L)'
;LIRILQEPKNALTKQYQKLFEFEGISLRFTAGALLAIATKAMKRKSGARGLRSVMEEAMLDVMFDLPSEKNKVTECVISEQVITNGDYPVILYDNLENKKSA
;
A
#
# COMPACT_ATOMS: atom_id res chain seq x y z
N LEU A 1 6.56 13.65 -10.20
CA LEU A 1 6.87 12.42 -9.42
C LEU A 1 5.66 11.51 -9.23
N ILE A 2 4.48 12.02 -8.87
CA ILE A 2 3.25 11.19 -8.75
C ILE A 2 2.97 10.39 -10.03
N ARG A 3 3.13 11.00 -11.20
CA ARG A 3 2.99 10.31 -12.50
C ARG A 3 3.86 9.05 -12.60
N ILE A 4 5.08 9.07 -12.06
CA ILE A 4 6.00 7.90 -12.05
C ILE A 4 5.45 6.76 -11.20
N LEU A 5 4.71 7.10 -10.13
CA LEU A 5 4.05 6.11 -9.28
C LEU A 5 2.79 5.51 -9.91
N GLN A 6 2.20 6.08 -10.96
CA GLN A 6 0.90 5.62 -11.47
C GLN A 6 0.88 5.28 -12.97
N GLU A 7 1.48 6.11 -13.82
CA GLU A 7 1.31 6.03 -15.27
C GLU A 7 2.13 4.90 -15.91
N PRO A 8 3.44 4.73 -15.61
CA PRO A 8 4.23 3.67 -16.22
C PRO A 8 3.61 2.29 -16.02
N LYS A 9 3.76 1.41 -17.02
CA LYS A 9 3.35 0.00 -16.89
C LYS A 9 4.03 -0.67 -15.69
N ASN A 10 5.30 -0.34 -15.46
CA ASN A 10 6.12 -0.86 -14.38
C ASN A 10 6.20 0.11 -13.19
N ALA A 11 5.16 0.92 -12.95
CA ALA A 11 5.12 1.82 -11.80
C ALA A 11 5.20 1.04 -10.48
N LEU A 12 5.87 1.60 -9.47
CA LEU A 12 6.06 0.92 -8.19
C LEU A 12 4.74 0.50 -7.54
N THR A 13 3.71 1.35 -7.56
CA THR A 13 2.39 1.02 -6.99
C THR A 13 1.81 -0.25 -7.63
N LYS A 14 1.88 -0.37 -8.96
CA LYS A 14 1.42 -1.54 -9.72
C LYS A 14 2.20 -2.80 -9.38
N GLN A 15 3.51 -2.69 -9.10
CA GLN A 15 4.32 -3.82 -8.68
C GLN A 15 3.86 -4.37 -7.33
N TYR A 16 3.65 -3.50 -6.33
CA TYR A 16 3.13 -3.91 -5.02
C TYR A 16 1.68 -4.40 -5.10
N GLN A 17 0.84 -3.76 -5.91
CA GLN A 17 -0.52 -4.25 -6.17
C GLN A 17 -0.51 -5.67 -6.72
N LYS A 18 0.37 -5.96 -7.69
CA LYS A 18 0.48 -7.30 -8.24
C LYS A 18 1.00 -8.31 -7.22
N LEU A 19 1.92 -7.89 -6.35
CA LEU A 19 2.43 -8.74 -5.28
C LEU A 19 1.33 -9.15 -4.31
N PHE A 20 0.50 -8.21 -3.88
CA PHE A 20 -0.62 -8.46 -2.97
C PHE A 20 -1.73 -9.28 -3.64
N GLU A 21 -1.94 -9.09 -4.95
CA GLU A 21 -2.90 -9.88 -5.73
C GLU A 21 -2.55 -11.38 -5.73
N PHE A 22 -1.25 -11.75 -5.68
CA PHE A 22 -0.85 -13.16 -5.55
C PHE A 22 -1.28 -13.77 -4.22
N GLU A 23 -1.41 -12.96 -3.17
CA GLU A 23 -1.92 -13.36 -1.85
C GLU A 23 -3.46 -13.22 -1.75
N GLY A 24 -4.13 -12.83 -2.83
CA GLY A 24 -5.57 -12.60 -2.86
C GLY A 24 -6.03 -11.30 -2.19
N ILE A 25 -5.12 -10.36 -1.93
CA ILE A 25 -5.40 -9.08 -1.26
C ILE A 25 -5.42 -7.94 -2.29
N SER A 26 -6.48 -7.11 -2.27
CA SER A 26 -6.54 -5.86 -3.03
C SER A 26 -5.72 -4.78 -2.33
N LEU A 27 -4.69 -4.22 -2.99
CA LEU A 27 -3.93 -3.09 -2.46
C LEU A 27 -4.33 -1.79 -3.15
N ARG A 28 -4.67 -0.75 -2.37
CA ARG A 28 -4.96 0.58 -2.90
C ARG A 28 -4.15 1.67 -2.19
N PHE A 29 -3.73 2.66 -2.96
CA PHE A 29 -3.09 3.87 -2.45
C PHE A 29 -4.04 5.04 -2.62
N THR A 30 -4.30 5.76 -1.54
CA THR A 30 -5.06 7.01 -1.61
C THR A 30 -4.27 8.10 -2.36
N ALA A 31 -4.98 9.11 -2.89
CA ALA A 31 -4.31 10.26 -3.51
C ALA A 31 -3.35 10.97 -2.53
N GLY A 32 -3.74 11.07 -1.25
CA GLY A 32 -2.90 11.62 -0.17
C GLY A 32 -1.62 10.80 0.03
N ALA A 33 -1.70 9.47 0.05
CA ALA A 33 -0.52 8.62 0.14
C ALA A 33 0.46 8.87 -1.02
N LEU A 34 -0.03 8.95 -2.26
CA LEU A 34 0.83 9.19 -3.43
C LEU A 34 1.51 10.57 -3.38
N LEU A 35 0.80 11.59 -2.92
CA LEU A 35 1.34 12.92 -2.70
C LEU A 35 2.40 12.92 -1.59
N ALA A 36 2.13 12.24 -0.48
CA ALA A 36 3.06 12.11 0.63
C ALA A 36 4.35 11.38 0.23
N ILE A 37 4.24 10.28 -0.53
CA ILE A 37 5.40 9.54 -1.05
C ILE A 37 6.27 10.46 -1.91
N ALA A 38 5.65 11.17 -2.87
CA ALA A 38 6.37 12.10 -3.74
C ALA A 38 7.04 13.23 -2.95
N THR A 39 6.36 13.78 -1.95
CA THR A 39 6.87 14.86 -1.09
C THR A 39 8.04 14.38 -0.23
N LYS A 40 7.92 13.23 0.42
CA LYS A 40 8.98 12.63 1.25
C LYS A 40 10.21 12.30 0.40
N ALA A 41 10.03 11.76 -0.81
CA ALA A 41 11.11 11.47 -1.75
C ALA A 41 11.85 12.74 -2.23
N MET A 42 11.12 13.85 -2.45
CA MET A 42 11.73 15.14 -2.78
C MET A 42 12.57 15.69 -1.63
N LYS A 43 12.05 15.62 -0.40
CA LYS A 43 12.78 16.06 0.81
C LYS A 43 14.10 15.30 1.00
N ARG A 44 14.14 14.01 0.62
CA ARG A 44 15.35 13.16 0.65
C ARG A 44 16.37 13.49 -0.45
N LYS A 45 16.11 14.45 -1.34
CA LYS A 45 16.99 14.88 -2.46
C LYS A 45 17.44 13.75 -3.41
N SER A 46 16.72 12.64 -3.40
CA SER A 46 17.04 11.42 -4.16
C SER A 46 16.18 11.25 -5.43
N GLY A 47 15.30 12.21 -5.72
CA GLY A 47 14.44 12.20 -6.91
C GLY A 47 13.64 10.89 -7.05
N ALA A 48 13.62 10.31 -8.25
CA ALA A 48 12.89 9.07 -8.53
C ALA A 48 13.43 7.84 -7.76
N ARG A 49 14.74 7.81 -7.41
CA ARG A 49 15.29 6.74 -6.56
C ARG A 49 14.73 6.79 -5.14
N GLY A 50 14.43 8.00 -4.65
CA GLY A 50 13.79 8.22 -3.36
C GLY A 50 12.40 7.63 -3.24
N LEU A 51 11.66 7.51 -4.36
CA LEU A 51 10.32 6.92 -4.36
C LEU A 51 10.34 5.47 -3.92
N ARG A 52 11.32 4.68 -4.39
CA ARG A 52 11.49 3.28 -3.99
C ARG A 52 11.78 3.16 -2.50
N SER A 53 12.77 3.90 -2.00
CA SER A 53 13.13 3.89 -0.57
C SER A 53 11.96 4.27 0.34
N VAL A 54 11.17 5.28 -0.02
CA VAL A 54 9.99 5.67 0.78
C VAL A 54 8.91 4.59 0.76
N MET A 55 8.69 3.95 -0.39
CA MET A 55 7.72 2.86 -0.49
C MET A 55 8.17 1.61 0.28
N GLU A 56 9.45 1.22 0.17
CA GLU A 56 10.00 0.06 0.90
C GLU A 56 9.85 0.23 2.40
N GLU A 57 10.16 1.42 2.93
CA GLU A 57 9.98 1.77 4.33
C GLU A 57 8.51 1.66 4.77
N ALA A 58 7.58 2.27 4.00
CA ALA A 58 6.17 2.26 4.35
C ALA A 58 5.50 0.89 4.21
N MET A 59 6.01 0.03 3.33
CA MET A 59 5.43 -1.28 3.05
C MET A 59 6.06 -2.40 3.89
N LEU A 60 7.18 -2.15 4.58
CA LEU A 60 7.91 -3.16 5.33
C LEU A 60 7.02 -3.84 6.38
N ASP A 61 6.41 -3.03 7.25
CA ASP A 61 5.55 -3.52 8.34
C ASP A 61 4.28 -4.16 7.76
N VAL A 62 3.67 -3.52 6.75
CA VAL A 62 2.47 -4.02 6.07
C VAL A 62 2.68 -5.41 5.47
N MET A 63 3.84 -5.65 4.85
CA MET A 63 4.18 -6.93 4.23
C MET A 63 4.57 -8.02 5.24
N PHE A 64 4.99 -7.63 6.45
CA PHE A 64 5.32 -8.57 7.52
C PHE A 64 4.06 -9.00 8.29
N ASP A 65 3.19 -8.04 8.60
CA ASP A 65 2.03 -8.27 9.45
C ASP A 65 0.90 -8.99 8.68
N LEU A 66 0.60 -8.57 7.45
CA LEU A 66 -0.56 -9.08 6.71
C LEU A 66 -0.55 -10.60 6.44
N PRO A 67 0.55 -11.24 6.01
CA PRO A 67 0.57 -12.68 5.82
C PRO A 67 0.42 -13.48 7.12
N SER A 68 0.73 -12.87 8.26
CA SER A 68 0.64 -13.50 9.58
C SER A 68 -0.79 -13.52 10.13
N GLU A 69 -1.70 -12.73 9.56
CA GLU A 69 -3.08 -12.67 9.98
C GLU A 69 -3.89 -13.88 9.48
N LYS A 70 -4.43 -14.64 10.44
CA LYS A 70 -5.25 -15.84 10.16
C LYS A 70 -6.61 -15.53 9.53
N ASN A 71 -7.02 -14.26 9.53
CA ASN A 71 -8.28 -13.80 8.96
C ASN A 71 -8.09 -13.53 7.47
N LYS A 72 -9.10 -13.82 6.65
CA LYS A 72 -9.07 -13.54 5.21
C LYS A 72 -9.14 -12.02 4.98
N VAL A 73 -7.97 -11.37 4.99
CA VAL A 73 -7.82 -10.00 4.52
C VAL A 73 -8.22 -9.96 3.07
N THR A 74 -9.12 -9.05 2.71
CA THR A 74 -9.56 -8.85 1.32
C THR A 74 -8.95 -7.62 0.71
N GLU A 75 -8.66 -6.61 1.53
CA GLU A 75 -8.17 -5.34 1.04
C GLU A 75 -7.32 -4.58 2.07
N CYS A 76 -6.26 -3.94 1.56
CA CYS A 76 -5.36 -3.06 2.28
C CYS A 76 -5.34 -1.69 1.61
N VAL A 77 -5.59 -0.63 2.38
CA VAL A 77 -5.60 0.75 1.89
C VAL A 77 -4.52 1.56 2.59
N ILE A 78 -3.57 2.07 1.79
CA ILE A 78 -2.49 2.93 2.25
C ILE A 78 -2.95 4.40 2.19
N SER A 79 -3.04 5.02 3.38
CA SER A 79 -3.40 6.42 3.56
C SER A 79 -2.16 7.32 3.64
N GLU A 80 -2.38 8.65 3.67
CA GLU A 80 -1.30 9.62 3.88
C GLU A 80 -0.59 9.43 5.23
N GLN A 81 -1.35 9.07 6.27
CA GLN A 81 -0.86 8.88 7.63
C GLN A 81 0.13 7.73 7.73
N VAL A 82 -0.10 6.64 6.98
CA VAL A 82 0.86 5.52 6.87
C VAL A 82 2.23 6.02 6.38
N ILE A 83 2.25 6.92 5.40
CA ILE A 83 3.49 7.42 4.80
C ILE A 83 4.19 8.46 5.67
N THR A 84 3.40 9.32 6.32
CA THR A 84 3.87 10.50 7.06
C THR A 84 4.26 10.17 8.49
N ASN A 85 3.43 9.39 9.18
CA ASN A 85 3.54 9.10 10.60
C ASN A 85 3.89 7.63 10.90
N GLY A 86 3.81 6.74 9.90
CA GLY A 86 3.98 5.30 10.12
C GLY A 86 2.75 4.65 10.77
N ASP A 87 1.57 5.26 10.62
CA ASP A 87 0.32 4.69 11.10
C ASP A 87 0.00 3.37 10.38
N TYR A 88 -0.84 2.55 10.99
CA TYR A 88 -1.28 1.29 10.38
C TYR A 88 -2.23 1.52 9.19
N PRO A 89 -2.11 0.72 8.12
CA PRO A 89 -3.02 0.79 6.98
C PRO A 89 -4.44 0.39 7.38
N VAL A 90 -5.42 0.84 6.59
CA VAL A 90 -6.80 0.39 6.77
C VAL A 90 -6.95 -0.98 6.12
N ILE A 91 -7.25 -1.99 6.93
CA ILE A 91 -7.44 -3.37 6.50
C ILE A 91 -8.93 -3.73 6.52
N LEU A 92 -9.41 -4.31 5.43
CA LEU A 92 -10.75 -4.86 5.32
C LEU A 92 -10.66 -6.39 5.34
N TYR A 93 -11.51 -7.00 6.17
CA TYR A 93 -11.63 -8.43 6.31
C TYR A 93 -12.92 -8.92 5.66
N ASP A 94 -12.89 -10.15 5.15
CA ASP A 94 -14.11 -10.80 4.67
C ASP A 94 -15.02 -11.14 5.86
N ASN A 95 -16.21 -10.53 5.91
CA ASN A 95 -17.24 -10.87 6.90
C ASN A 95 -17.98 -12.13 6.43
N LEU A 96 -17.37 -13.30 6.62
CA LEU A 96 -17.99 -14.59 6.26
C LEU A 96 -19.10 -15.05 7.23
N GLU A 97 -19.48 -14.25 8.24
CA GLU A 97 -20.52 -14.64 9.21
C GLU A 97 -21.97 -14.34 8.77
N ASN A 98 -22.26 -13.86 7.55
CA ASN A 98 -23.64 -13.50 7.17
C ASN A 98 -24.13 -14.03 5.80
N LYS A 99 -23.81 -15.30 5.47
CA LYS A 99 -24.46 -16.03 4.36
C LYS A 99 -24.99 -17.43 4.73
N LYS A 100 -25.50 -17.59 5.95
CA LYS A 100 -26.39 -18.72 6.31
C LYS A 100 -27.65 -18.19 7.00
N SER A 101 -28.60 -17.66 6.23
CA SER A 101 -30.03 -17.56 6.60
C SER A 101 -30.80 -16.92 5.43
N ALA A 102 -31.21 -17.75 4.48
CA ALA A 102 -32.44 -17.60 3.69
C ALA A 102 -32.71 -18.93 2.99
#